data_AF-F5J467-F1
#
_entry.id   AF-F5J467-F1
#
_cell.length_a   1.000
_cell.length_b   1.000
_cell.length_c   1.000
_cell.angle_alpha   90.00
_cell.angle_beta   90.00
_cell.angle_gamma   90.00
#
_symmetry.space_group_name_H-M   'P 1'
#
loop_
_entity.id
_entity.type
_entity.pdbx_description
1 polymer ?
#
loop_
_entity_poly.entity_id
_entity_poly.type
_entity_poly.pdbx_seq_one_letter_code
_entity_poly.pdbx_strand_id
1 'polypeptide(L)' 'MYKLFVGFRKLGEFPTIAEAKQYAHDMKEAGVFTLLGNGYYRDSWYISESDINLK' A
#
# COMPACT_ATOMS: atom_id res chain seq x y z
N MET A 1 7.21 12.09 -3.23
CA MET A 1 6.55 11.53 -2.03
C MET A 1 5.26 10.85 -2.47
N TYR A 2 4.97 9.69 -1.88
CA TYR A 2 3.89 8.80 -2.24
C TYR A 2 2.95 8.59 -1.05
N LYS A 3 1.67 8.81 -1.24
CA LYS A 3 0.63 8.65 -0.23
C LYS A 3 0.02 7.25 -0.37
N LEU A 4 0.17 6.43 0.66
CA LEU A 4 -0.38 5.08 0.70
C LEU A 4 -1.75 5.11 1.40
N PHE A 5 -2.69 4.35 0.84
CA PHE A 5 -4.04 4.16 1.37
C PHE A 5 -4.38 2.68 1.39
N VAL A 6 -5.28 2.29 2.31
CA VAL A 6 -6.03 1.04 2.24
C VAL A 6 -7.52 1.37 2.28
N GLY A 7 -8.24 1.00 1.22
CA GLY A 7 -9.57 1.54 0.96
C GLY A 7 -9.55 3.08 0.94
N PHE A 8 -10.28 3.71 1.87
CA PHE A 8 -10.33 5.17 2.04
C PHE A 8 -9.38 5.70 3.13
N ARG A 9 -8.72 4.83 3.89
CA ARG A 9 -7.87 5.20 5.02
C ARG A 9 -6.45 5.49 4.54
N LYS A 10 -5.94 6.69 4.80
CA LYS A 10 -4.53 7.04 4.57
C LYS A 10 -3.64 6.36 5.61
N LEU A 11 -2.65 5.60 5.14
CA LEU A 11 -1.70 4.87 5.98
C LEU A 11 -0.43 5.65 6.25
N GLY A 12 0.03 6.47 5.30
CA GLY A 12 1.24 7.25 5.46
C GLY A 12 1.70 7.93 4.19
N GLU A 13 2.83 8.62 4.30
CA GLU A 13 3.56 9.19 3.16
C GLU A 13 4.99 8.65 3.14
N PHE A 14 5.43 8.21 1.97
CA PHE A 14 6.71 7.54 1.79
C PHE A 14 7.54 8.26 0.72
N PRO A 15 8.86 8.37 0.90
CA PRO A 15 9.73 8.98 -0.11
C PRO A 15 9.81 8.13 -1.38
N THR A 16 9.70 6.80 -1.27
CA THR A 16 9.82 5.86 -2.39
C THR A 16 8.62 4.89 -2.48
N ILE A 17 8.40 4.34 -3.67
CA ILE A 17 7.37 3.29 -3.91
C ILE A 17 7.73 2.02 -3.14
N ALA A 18 9.01 1.65 -3.10
CA ALA A 18 9.50 0.46 -2.44
C ALA A 18 9.18 0.48 -0.93
N GLU A 19 9.42 1.60 -0.26
CA GLU A 19 9.08 1.75 1.16
C GLU A 19 7.59 1.66 1.43
N ALA A 20 6.75 2.26 0.58
CA ALA A 20 5.30 2.17 0.71
C ALA A 20 4.80 0.72 0.53
N LYS A 21 5.37 -0.03 -0.41
CA LYS A 21 5.01 -1.43 -0.64
C LYS A 21 5.48 -2.34 0.48
N GLN A 22 6.70 -2.12 0.99
CA GLN A 22 7.21 -2.84 2.16
C GLN A 22 6.30 -2.60 3.37
N TYR A 23 5.92 -1.35 3.62
CA TYR A 23 5.00 -1.02 4.71
C TYR A 23 3.63 -1.71 4.57
N ALA A 24 3.02 -1.67 3.38
CA ALA A 24 1.75 -2.34 3.12
C ALA A 24 1.81 -3.85 3.38
N HIS A 25 2.94 -4.46 3.00
CA HIS A 25 3.21 -5.87 3.20
C HIS A 25 3.36 -6.23 4.70
N ASP A 26 4.03 -5.39 5.48
CA ASP A 26 4.32 -5.67 6.89
C ASP A 26 3.11 -5.45 7.82
N MET A 27 2.10 -4.68 7.39
CA MET A 27 0.87 -4.45 8.15
C MET A 27 0.02 -5.71 8.37
N LYS A 28 0.26 -6.80 7.62
CA LYS A 28 -0.57 -8.02 7.67
C LYS A 28 -2.07 -7.72 7.59
N GLU A 29 -2.46 -6.76 6.76
CA GLU A 29 -3.84 -6.34 6.57
C GLU A 29 -4.31 -6.66 5.15
N ALA A 30 -5.46 -7.30 5.03
CA ALA A 30 -6.08 -7.60 3.74
C ALA A 30 -6.86 -6.38 3.26
N GLY A 31 -6.84 -6.14 1.95
CA GLY A 31 -7.58 -5.02 1.37
C GLY A 31 -6.95 -4.49 0.09
N VAL A 32 -7.62 -3.47 -0.47
CA VAL A 32 -7.14 -2.75 -1.64
C VAL A 32 -6.24 -1.62 -1.20
N PHE A 33 -4.96 -1.75 -1.50
CA PHE A 33 -3.96 -0.71 -1.30
C PHE A 33 -3.90 0.19 -2.52
N THR A 34 -3.75 1.50 -2.28
CA THR A 34 -3.58 2.50 -3.33
C THR A 34 -2.42 3.41 -2.98
N LEU A 35 -1.52 3.61 -3.94
CA LEU A 35 -0.36 4.47 -3.82
C LEU A 35 -0.49 5.63 -4.81
N LEU A 36 -0.53 6.85 -4.29
CA LEU A 36 -0.63 8.09 -5.07
C LEU A 36 0.67 8.88 -4.97
N GLY A 37 1.39 9.05 -6.07
CA GLY A 37 2.59 9.88 -6.14
C GLY A 37 2.29 11.28 -6.65
N ASN A 38 3.29 12.17 -6.57
CA ASN A 38 3.21 13.48 -7.23
C ASN A 38 3.11 13.33 -8.76
N GLY A 39 2.42 14.29 -9.40
CA GLY A 39 2.18 14.29 -10.85
C GLY A 39 1.02 13.37 -11.22
N TYR A 40 1.32 12.19 -11.74
CA TYR A 40 0.33 11.26 -12.32
C TYR A 40 0.52 9.80 -11.89
N TYR A 41 1.44 9.52 -10.96
CA TYR A 41 1.67 8.15 -10.52
C TYR A 41 0.52 7.66 -9.62
N ARG A 42 -0.14 6.59 -10.06
CA ARG A 42 -1.16 5.88 -9.29
C ARG A 42 -0.95 4.38 -9.49
N ASP A 43 -0.83 3.65 -8.39
CA ASP A 43 -0.76 2.19 -8.37
C ASP A 43 -1.77 1.65 -7.37
N SER A 44 -2.38 0.50 -7.66
CA SER A 44 -3.36 -0.13 -6.78
C SER A 44 -3.23 -1.64 -6.87
N TRP A 45 -3.23 -2.32 -5.72
CA TRP A 45 -3.13 -3.77 -5.62
C TRP A 45 -3.99 -4.29 -4.48
N TYR A 46 -4.42 -5.55 -4.59
CA TYR A 46 -5.16 -6.24 -3.54
C TYR A 46 -4.23 -7.19 -2.81
N ILE A 47 -4.31 -7.17 -1.47
CA ILE A 47 -3.71 -8.20 -0.61
C ILE A 47 -4.88 -9.01 -0.04
N SER A 48 -4.88 -10.32 -0.29
CA SER A 48 -5.87 -11.23 0.26
C SER A 48 -5.46 -11.74 1.64
N GLU A 49 -6.42 -12.25 2.40
CA GLU A 49 -6.14 -12.92 3.68
C GLU A 49 -5.20 -14.12 3.51
N SER A 50 -5.32 -14.84 2.40
CA SER A 50 -4.41 -15.95 2.07
C SER A 50 -2.98 -15.47 1.89
N ASP A 51 -2.75 -14.30 1.30
CA ASP A 51 -1.40 -13.74 1.10
C ASP A 51 -0.71 -13.40 2.44
N ILE A 52 -1.51 -13.10 3.47
CA ILE A 52 -1.04 -12.81 4.83
C ILE A 52 -0.73 -14.10 5.59
N ASN A 53 -1.59 -15.12 5.42
CA ASN A 53 -1.51 -16.39 6.15
C ASN A 53 -0.49 -17.38 5.57
N LEU A 54 0.07 -17.11 4.39
CA LEU A 54 1.10 -17.94 3.74
C LEU A 54 2.55 -17.59 4.19
N LYS A 55 2.72 -16.80 5.26
CA LYS A 55 4.00 -16.38 5.85
C LYS A 55 4.14 -16.78 7.31
#